data_AF-A0A918AEX4-F1
#
_entry.id   AF-A0A918AEX4-F1
#
_cell.length_a   1.000
_cell.length_b   1.000
_cell.length_c   1.000
_cell.angle_alpha   90.00
_cell.angle_beta   90.00
_cell.angle_gamma   90.00
#
_symmetry.space_group_name_H-M   'P 1'
#
loop_
_entity.id
_entity.type
_entity.pdbx_description
1 polymer ?
#
loop_
_entity_poly.entity_id
_entity_poly.type
_entity_poly.pdbx_seq_one_letter_code
_entity_poly.pdbx_strand_id
1 'polypeptide(L)'
;MASRALTALSVWALGEAGFHRLHLDHSTRNHASCRVAVRSGFRLEGTKRSDAVHADGRHDMQLHARIRGDEQFGSAKLMRAEDRDRPG
;
A
#
# COMPACT_ATOMS: atom_id res chain seq x y z
N MET A 1 10.10 -7.90 -8.91
CA MET A 1 9.75 -8.96 -7.94
C MET A 1 9.32 -8.40 -6.59
N ALA A 2 10.05 -7.45 -5.99
CA ALA A 2 9.71 -6.84 -4.69
C ALA A 2 8.23 -6.45 -4.51
N SER A 3 7.62 -5.75 -5.47
CA SER A 3 6.21 -5.36 -5.38
C SER A 3 5.24 -6.55 -5.36
N ARG A 4 5.52 -7.62 -6.11
CA ARG A 4 4.68 -8.83 -6.11
C ARG A 4 4.73 -9.55 -4.76
N ALA A 5 5.94 -9.69 -4.21
CA ALA A 5 6.14 -10.31 -2.90
C ALA A 5 5.46 -9.49 -1.79
N LEU A 6 5.66 -8.16 -1.78
CA LEU A 6 5.03 -7.28 -0.80
C LEU A 6 3.50 -7.30 -0.93
N THR A 7 2.95 -7.33 -2.15
CA THR A 7 1.50 -7.47 -2.36
C THR A 7 0.99 -8.79 -1.79
N ALA A 8 1.62 -9.93 -2.10
CA ALA A 8 1.19 -11.23 -1.62
C ALA A 8 1.18 -11.30 -0.08
N LEU A 9 2.25 -10.83 0.57
CA LEU A 9 2.33 -10.74 2.04
C LEU A 9 1.25 -9.82 2.62
N SER A 10 0.98 -8.68 1.97
CA SER A 10 -0.02 -7.72 2.45
C SER A 10 -1.45 -8.27 2.36
N VAL A 11 -1.77 -8.99 1.28
CA VAL A 11 -3.07 -9.65 1.09
C VAL A 11 -3.29 -10.70 2.19
N TRP A 12 -2.31 -11.57 2.40
CA TRP A 12 -2.38 -12.57 3.48
C TRP A 12 -2.52 -11.91 4.85
N ALA A 13 -1.68 -10.92 5.17
CA ALA A 13 -1.66 -10.30 6.49
C ALA A 13 -2.98 -9.57 6.81
N LEU A 14 -3.51 -8.80 5.86
CA LEU A 14 -4.74 -8.03 6.04
C LEU A 14 -5.99 -8.91 5.92
N GLY A 15 -5.94 -10.03 5.19
CA GLY A 15 -7.03 -10.99 5.04
C GLY A 15 -7.00 -12.06 6.13
N GLU A 16 -6.18 -13.08 5.92
CA GLU A 16 -6.12 -14.31 6.71
C GLU A 16 -5.52 -14.09 8.11
N ALA A 17 -4.40 -13.36 8.21
CA ALA A 17 -3.70 -13.22 9.49
C ALA A 17 -4.36 -12.24 10.47
N GLY A 18 -5.46 -11.58 10.07
CA GLY A 18 -6.26 -10.76 10.97
C GLY A 18 -5.78 -9.32 11.19
N PHE A 19 -4.69 -8.88 10.55
CA PHE A 19 -4.19 -7.52 10.74
C PHE A 19 -5.18 -6.48 10.16
N HIS A 20 -5.35 -5.39 10.89
CA HIS A 20 -6.15 -4.26 10.42
C HIS A 20 -5.34 -3.29 9.55
N ARG A 21 -4.04 -3.16 9.82
CA ARG A 21 -3.20 -2.14 9.20
C ARG A 21 -1.75 -2.62 9.10
N LEU A 22 -1.13 -2.29 7.98
CA LEU A 22 0.30 -2.42 7.73
C LEU A 22 0.86 -1.04 7.42
N HIS A 23 2.07 -0.77 7.92
CA HIS A 23 2.85 0.39 7.49
C HIS A 23 4.26 -0.02 7.10
N LEU A 24 4.91 0.84 6.33
CA LEU A 24 6.32 0.77 6.05
C LEU A 24 6.87 2.18 5.94
N ASP A 25 8.11 2.33 6.38
CA ASP A 25 8.85 3.58 6.25
C ASP A 25 10.05 3.38 5.33
N HIS A 26 10.36 4.40 4.54
CA HIS A 26 11.61 4.44 3.80
C HIS A 26 12.12 5.86 3.68
N SER A 27 13.43 6.04 3.50
CA SER A 27 13.99 7.37 3.23
C SER A 27 13.32 7.98 2.00
N THR A 28 13.00 9.27 2.08
CA THR A 28 12.53 10.09 0.96
C THR A 28 13.49 10.03 -0.24
N ARG A 29 14.78 9.76 0.00
CA ARG A 29 15.81 9.61 -1.03
C ARG A 29 15.74 8.26 -1.76
N ASN A 30 15.01 7.28 -1.24
CA ASN A 30 14.87 5.95 -1.86
C ASN A 30 13.61 5.86 -2.74
N HIS A 31 13.72 6.35 -3.97
CA HIS A 31 12.63 6.32 -4.95
C HIS A 31 12.22 4.90 -5.37
N ALA A 32 13.13 3.92 -5.29
CA ALA A 32 12.80 2.54 -5.64
C ALA A 32 11.80 1.93 -4.65
N SER A 33 12.03 2.13 -3.34
CA SER A 33 11.09 1.69 -2.29
C SER A 33 9.75 2.42 -2.39
N CYS A 34 9.76 3.72 -2.70
CA CYS A 34 8.53 4.49 -2.93
C CYS A 34 7.66 3.85 -4.02
N ARG A 35 8.27 3.51 -5.18
CA ARG A 35 7.55 2.82 -6.26
C ARG A 35 7.00 1.45 -5.86
N VAL A 36 7.76 0.70 -5.05
CA VAL A 36 7.32 -0.61 -4.55
C VAL A 36 6.12 -0.45 -3.61
N ALA A 37 6.18 0.47 -2.66
CA ALA A 37 5.10 0.76 -1.71
C ALA A 37 3.80 1.12 -2.43
N VAL A 38 3.87 2.09 -3.35
CA VAL A 38 2.71 2.54 -4.15
C VAL A 38 2.16 1.40 -5.00
N ARG A 39 3.02 0.65 -5.70
CA ARG A 39 2.58 -0.47 -6.56
C ARG A 39 1.97 -1.63 -5.76
N SER A 40 2.29 -1.74 -4.47
CA SER A 40 1.71 -2.74 -3.56
C SER A 40 0.47 -2.24 -2.80
N GLY A 41 -0.03 -1.04 -3.13
CA GLY A 41 -1.27 -0.49 -2.60
C GLY A 41 -1.13 0.25 -1.28
N PHE A 42 0.09 0.61 -0.87
CA PHE A 42 0.30 1.47 0.30
C PHE A 42 0.18 2.94 -0.11
N ARG A 43 -0.67 3.68 0.59
CA ARG A 43 -0.85 5.13 0.42
C ARG A 43 0.18 5.88 1.25
N LEU A 44 0.72 6.97 0.70
CA LEU A 44 1.54 7.92 1.47
C LEU A 44 0.65 8.65 2.47
N GLU A 45 0.98 8.57 3.76
CA GLU A 45 0.24 9.28 4.81
C GLU A 45 1.05 10.41 5.45
N GLY A 46 2.37 10.43 5.26
CA GLY A 46 3.18 11.53 5.77
C GLY A 46 4.68 11.37 5.55
N THR A 47 5.41 12.41 5.94
CA THR A 47 6.88 12.41 5.98
C THR A 47 7.33 12.76 7.40
N LYS A 48 8.06 11.84 8.02
CA LYS A 48 8.70 12.01 9.32
C LYS A 48 10.05 12.71 9.11
N ARG A 49 10.18 13.95 9.57
CA ARG A 49 11.40 14.75 9.37
C ARG A 49 12.53 14.27 10.28
N SER A 50 13.73 14.08 9.73
CA SER A 50 14.96 13.74 10.49
C SER A 50 14.85 12.48 11.37
N ASP A 51 14.03 11.51 10.94
CA ASP A 51 13.59 10.36 11.73
C ASP A 51 14.64 9.25 11.81
N ALA A 52 15.39 9.00 10.72
CA ALA A 52 16.37 7.93 10.65
C ALA A 52 17.81 8.46 10.50
N VAL A 53 18.76 7.80 11.19
CA VAL A 53 20.20 8.03 11.01
C VAL A 53 20.75 7.00 10.04
N HIS A 54 21.34 7.48 8.95
CA HIS A 54 22.07 6.69 7.98
C HIS A 54 23.56 7.10 8.01
N ALA A 55 24.40 6.36 7.30
CA ALA A 55 25.83 6.65 7.22
C ALA A 55 26.13 8.05 6.63
N ASP A 56 25.24 8.56 5.77
CA ASP A 56 25.30 9.89 5.14
C ASP A 56 24.50 10.97 5.90
N GLY A 57 24.07 10.66 7.12
CA GLY A 57 23.40 11.59 8.03
C GLY A 57 21.91 11.30 8.23
N ARG A 58 21.19 12.35 8.67
CA ARG A 58 19.77 12.25 9.03
C ARG A 58 18.88 12.35 7.81
N HIS A 59 17.91 11.44 7.70
CA HIS A 59 16.96 11.39 6.60
C HIS A 59 15.52 11.62 7.05
N ASP A 60 14.77 12.28 6.18
CA ASP A 60 13.33 12.29 6.21
C ASP A 60 12.79 10.94 5.69
N MET A 61 11.81 10.38 6.39
CA MET A 61 11.24 9.06 6.11
C MET A 61 9.78 9.22 5.67
N GLN A 62 9.42 8.67 4.51
CA GLN A 62 8.03 8.58 4.10
C GLN A 62 7.36 7.41 4.81
N LEU A 63 6.21 7.68 5.42
CA LEU A 63 5.33 6.65 5.98
C LEU A 63 4.25 6.32 4.97
N HIS A 64 4.24 5.06 4.53
CA HIS A 64 3.22 4.52 3.67
C HIS A 64 2.43 3.46 4.43
N ALA A 65 1.12 3.47 4.29
CA ALA A 65 0.26 2.53 4.99
C ALA A 65 -0.83 1.97 4.10
N ARG A 66 -1.31 0.79 4.49
CA ARG A 66 -2.41 0.09 3.88
C ARG A 66 -3.27 -0.50 5.00
N ILE A 67 -4.57 -0.25 4.94
CA ILE A 67 -5.54 -0.79 5.88
C ILE A 67 -6.39 -1.88 5.23
N ARG A 68 -6.97 -2.75 6.06
CA ARG A 68 -7.95 -3.74 5.62
C ARG A 68 -9.09 -3.03 4.91
N GLY A 69 -9.43 -3.48 3.69
CA GLY A 69 -10.47 -2.87 2.86
C GLY A 69 -9.97 -1.85 1.84
N ASP A 70 -8.68 -1.49 1.82
CA ASP A 70 -8.13 -0.55 0.84
C ASP A 70 -8.17 -1.06 -0.62
N GLU A 71 -8.45 -2.35 -0.84
CA GLU A 71 -8.64 -2.93 -2.19
C GLU A 71 -9.98 -2.56 -2.83
N GLN A 72 -10.98 -2.13 -2.03
CA GLN A 72 -12.36 -2.03 -2.50
C GLN A 72 -12.61 -0.88 -3.49
N PHE A 73 -11.65 0.04 -3.66
CA PHE A 73 -11.75 1.14 -4.62
C PHE A 73 -11.20 0.81 -6.02
N GLY A 74 -10.68 -0.40 -6.27
CA GLY A 74 -10.23 -0.86 -7.59
C GLY A 74 -11.24 -1.73 -8.36
N SER A 75 -12.24 -2.30 -7.67
CA SER A 75 -13.17 -3.32 -8.21
C SER A 75 -14.60 -2.81 -8.37
N ALA A 76 -14.92 -1.61 -7.88
CA ALA A 76 -16.23 -0.97 -8.06
C ALA A 76 -16.52 -0.53 -9.51
N LYS A 77 -15.70 -0.96 -10.50
CA LYS A 77 -15.98 -0.80 -11.93
C LYS A 77 -16.55 -2.06 -12.61
N LEU A 78 -16.70 -3.20 -11.94
CA LEU A 78 -17.27 -4.40 -12.58
C LEU A 78 -18.69 -4.79 -12.13
N MET A 79 -19.17 -4.33 -10.97
CA MET A 79 -20.51 -4.69 -10.48
C MET A 79 -21.66 -3.79 -10.97
N ARG A 80 -21.41 -2.84 -11.89
CA ARG A 80 -22.43 -1.97 -12.50
C ARG A 80 -22.71 -2.28 -13.97
N ALA A 81 -22.44 -3.50 -14.41
CA ALA A 81 -22.73 -3.95 -15.78
C ALA A 81 -23.70 -5.14 -15.87
N GLU A 82 -23.95 -5.88 -14.79
CA GLU A 82 -24.73 -7.14 -14.85
C GLU A 82 -26.22 -6.99 -14.51
N ASP A 83 -26.66 -5.80 -14.07
CA ASP A 83 -28.04 -5.57 -13.58
C ASP A 83 -28.96 -4.92 -14.63
N ARG A 84 -28.55 -4.91 -15.92
CA ARG A 84 -29.29 -4.26 -17.02
C ARG A 84 -29.97 -5.22 -18.01
N ASP A 85 -29.85 -6.54 -17.83
CA ASP A 85 -30.24 -7.52 -18.87
C ASP A 85 -31.21 -8.62 -18.41
N ARG A 86 -32.07 -8.34 -17.42
CA ARG A 86 -33.19 -9.25 -17.09
C ARG A 86 -34.44 -8.83 -17.89
N PRO A 87 -34.93 -9.63 -18.86
CA PRO A 87 -36.21 -9.36 -19.49
C PRO A 87 -37.35 -9.66 -18.51
N GLY A 88 -38.34 -8.77 -18.46
CA GLY A 88 -39.65 -9.02 -17.87
C GLY A 88 -40.56 -9.79 -18.82
#